data_AF-A0A946FJ40-F1
#
_entry.id   AF-A0A946FJ40-F1
#
_cell.length_a   1.000
_cell.length_b   1.000
_cell.length_c   1.000
_cell.angle_alpha   90.00
_cell.angle_beta   90.00
_cell.angle_gamma   90.00
#
_symmetry.space_group_name_H-M   'P 1'
#
loop_
_entity.id
_entity.type
_entity.pdbx_description
1 polymer ?
#
loop_
_entity_poly.entity_id
_entity_poly.type
_entity_poly.pdbx_seq_one_letter_code
_entity_poly.pdbx_strand_id
1 'polypeptide(L)'
;MKIYKIGLIGCGRIGSLLEKDKLRGKPCTHAGGFNALSNTRIVAGCDIDPSRLKNFGVDWGVDRLYDDYKEMLHQENLDVACIATWTRLHASMVMDAARLGVKAIFCEKPIALNPHDGHQMVRFCQKKNVSLIINHERRWDSYYQKAKQIIATG
;
A
#
# COMPACT_ATOMS: atom_id res chain seq x y z
N MET A 1 -15.46 12.85 11.05
CA MET A 1 -14.16 12.15 11.07
C MET A 1 -13.48 12.38 9.72
N LYS A 2 -12.16 12.65 9.68
CA LYS A 2 -11.44 12.83 8.39
C LYS A 2 -11.43 11.49 7.64
N ILE A 3 -11.74 11.52 6.34
CA ILE A 3 -11.58 10.37 5.43
C ILE A 3 -10.24 10.53 4.71
N TYR A 4 -9.37 9.52 4.79
CA TYR A 4 -8.09 9.48 4.10
C TYR A 4 -8.23 8.89 2.70
N LYS A 5 -7.74 9.61 1.69
CA LYS A 5 -7.76 9.20 0.29
C LYS A 5 -6.57 8.29 -0.03
N ILE A 6 -6.86 7.08 -0.49
CA ILE A 6 -5.87 6.05 -0.79
C ILE A 6 -5.73 5.89 -2.31
N GLY A 7 -4.50 5.94 -2.82
CA GLY A 7 -4.19 5.48 -4.17
C GLY A 7 -3.42 4.17 -4.11
N LEU A 8 -3.85 3.15 -4.87
CA LEU A 8 -3.26 1.82 -4.86
C LEU A 8 -2.48 1.57 -6.15
N ILE A 9 -1.18 1.34 -6.03
CA ILE A 9 -0.26 1.02 -7.13
C ILE A 9 0.05 -0.48 -7.06
N GLY A 10 -0.39 -1.23 -8.07
CA GLY A 10 -0.31 -2.69 -8.15
C GLY A 10 -1.61 -3.38 -7.72
N CYS A 11 -2.55 -3.52 -8.66
CA CYS A 11 -3.85 -4.19 -8.49
C CYS A 11 -3.76 -5.73 -8.60
N GLY A 12 -2.59 -6.30 -8.37
CA GLY A 12 -2.32 -7.74 -8.47
C GLY A 12 -2.86 -8.57 -7.30
N ARG A 13 -2.23 -9.71 -7.04
CA ARG A 13 -2.67 -10.70 -6.03
C ARG A 13 -2.91 -10.08 -4.65
N ILE A 14 -1.87 -9.53 -4.03
CA ILE A 14 -1.97 -8.94 -2.69
C ILE A 14 -2.62 -7.55 -2.68
N GLY A 15 -2.54 -6.84 -3.80
CA GLY A 15 -3.24 -5.56 -3.98
C GLY A 15 -4.75 -5.71 -3.94
N SER A 16 -5.30 -6.72 -4.65
CA SER A 16 -6.75 -6.85 -4.85
C SER A 16 -7.25 -8.27 -5.14
N LEU A 17 -6.57 -9.05 -5.99
CA LEU A 17 -7.18 -10.26 -6.58
C LEU A 17 -7.43 -11.38 -5.56
N LEU A 18 -6.60 -11.50 -4.52
CA LEU A 18 -6.79 -12.51 -3.48
C LEU A 18 -8.06 -12.29 -2.65
N GLU A 19 -8.70 -11.12 -2.73
CA GLU A 19 -9.94 -10.87 -2.02
C GLU A 19 -11.06 -11.81 -2.49
N LYS A 20 -10.99 -12.33 -3.72
CA LYS A 20 -11.93 -13.32 -4.26
C LYS A 20 -11.63 -14.77 -3.86
N ASP A 21 -10.48 -15.04 -3.24
CA ASP A 21 -10.10 -16.39 -2.81
C ASP A 21 -10.97 -16.86 -1.64
N LYS A 22 -11.82 -17.87 -1.88
CA LYS A 22 -12.75 -18.42 -0.89
C LYS A 22 -12.06 -19.10 0.29
N LEU A 23 -10.79 -19.48 0.15
CA LEU A 23 -10.03 -20.18 1.19
C LEU A 23 -9.33 -19.22 2.17
N ARG A 24 -9.45 -17.91 1.97
CA ARG A 24 -8.82 -16.88 2.82
C ARG A 24 -9.85 -16.14 3.65
N GLY A 25 -9.56 -15.98 4.95
CA GLY A 25 -10.29 -15.04 5.81
C GLY A 25 -10.15 -13.60 5.30
N LYS A 26 -11.22 -12.81 5.37
CA LYS A 26 -11.26 -11.43 4.83
C LYS A 26 -11.22 -10.38 5.94
N PRO A 27 -10.63 -9.20 5.69
CA PRO A 27 -9.92 -8.81 4.46
C PRO A 27 -8.56 -9.50 4.31
N CYS A 28 -8.12 -9.77 3.07
CA CYS A 28 -6.83 -10.44 2.82
C CYS A 28 -5.95 -9.79 1.75
N THR A 29 -6.34 -8.59 1.32
CA THR A 29 -5.62 -7.75 0.37
C THR A 29 -5.49 -6.34 0.92
N HIS A 30 -4.60 -5.53 0.35
CA HIS A 30 -4.47 -4.14 0.76
C HIS A 30 -5.74 -3.35 0.46
N ALA A 31 -6.35 -3.55 -0.71
CA ALA A 31 -7.62 -2.93 -1.04
C ALA A 31 -8.72 -3.33 -0.04
N GLY A 32 -8.82 -4.63 0.30
CA GLY A 32 -9.76 -5.10 1.32
C GLY A 32 -9.52 -4.48 2.69
N GLY A 33 -8.25 -4.39 3.11
CA GLY A 33 -7.87 -3.76 4.37
C GLY A 33 -8.27 -2.28 4.44
N PHE A 34 -7.97 -1.51 3.40
CA PHE A 34 -8.39 -0.10 3.31
C PHE A 34 -9.90 0.06 3.17
N ASN A 35 -10.60 -0.85 2.50
CA ASN A 35 -12.05 -0.78 2.36
C ASN A 35 -12.79 -1.11 3.66
N ALA A 36 -12.21 -1.96 4.53
CA ALA A 36 -12.80 -2.33 5.81
C ALA A 36 -12.69 -1.24 6.89
N LEU A 37 -11.83 -0.25 6.70
CA LEU A 37 -11.63 0.86 7.62
C LEU A 37 -12.62 1.99 7.33
N SER A 38 -13.35 2.44 8.36
CA SER A 38 -14.40 3.48 8.21
C SER A 38 -13.88 4.89 7.90
N ASN A 39 -12.57 5.11 8.06
CA ASN A 39 -11.92 6.41 7.88
C ASN A 39 -11.01 6.48 6.64
N THR A 40 -11.13 5.53 5.70
CA THR A 40 -10.35 5.51 4.46
C THR A 40 -11.28 5.36 3.24
N ARG A 41 -10.80 5.82 2.09
CA ARG A 41 -11.46 5.62 0.80
C ARG A 41 -10.43 5.42 -0.28
N ILE A 42 -10.53 4.31 -1.01
CA ILE A 42 -9.74 4.10 -2.22
C ILE A 42 -10.31 5.03 -3.29
N VAL A 43 -9.48 5.94 -3.77
CA VAL A 43 -9.89 6.97 -4.73
C VAL A 43 -9.31 6.76 -6.12
N ALA A 44 -8.24 5.97 -6.23
CA ALA A 44 -7.59 5.66 -7.49
C ALA A 44 -6.86 4.32 -7.43
N GLY A 45 -6.76 3.65 -8.58
CA GLY A 45 -6.01 2.42 -8.78
C GLY A 45 -5.05 2.53 -9.96
N CYS A 46 -3.91 1.85 -9.88
CA CYS A 46 -2.94 1.80 -10.95
C CYS A 46 -2.36 0.39 -11.14
N ASP A 47 -2.35 -0.10 -12.38
CA ASP A 47 -1.69 -1.34 -12.78
C ASP A 47 -1.41 -1.30 -14.29
N ILE A 48 -0.27 -1.87 -14.70
CA ILE A 48 0.10 -1.98 -16.13
C ILE A 48 -0.72 -3.03 -16.87
N ASP A 49 -1.37 -3.95 -16.14
CA ASP A 49 -2.25 -4.97 -16.70
C ASP A 49 -3.69 -4.41 -16.77
N PRO A 50 -4.23 -4.13 -17.97
CA PRO A 50 -5.54 -3.49 -18.12
C PRO A 50 -6.69 -4.36 -17.60
N SER A 51 -6.53 -5.69 -17.61
CA SER A 51 -7.54 -6.61 -17.08
C SER A 51 -7.61 -6.52 -15.57
N ARG A 52 -6.46 -6.49 -14.89
CA ARG A 52 -6.39 -6.30 -13.43
C ARG A 52 -6.93 -4.95 -13.02
N LEU A 53 -6.55 -3.90 -13.75
CA LEU A 53 -6.98 -2.54 -13.48
C LEU A 53 -8.51 -2.39 -13.63
N LYS A 54 -9.09 -2.95 -14.69
CA LYS A 54 -10.55 -2.98 -14.88
C LYS A 54 -11.27 -3.74 -13.76
N ASN A 55 -10.78 -4.93 -13.41
CA ASN A 55 -11.35 -5.72 -12.32
C ASN A 55 -11.28 -4.99 -10.99
N PHE A 56 -10.17 -4.30 -10.72
CA PHE A 56 -10.02 -3.46 -9.53
C PHE A 56 -11.07 -2.36 -9.45
N GLY A 57 -11.32 -1.66 -10.56
CA GLY A 57 -12.36 -0.62 -10.61
C GLY A 57 -13.75 -1.16 -10.27
N VAL A 58 -14.09 -2.33 -10.82
CA VAL A 58 -15.37 -3.01 -10.54
C VAL A 58 -15.46 -3.48 -9.08
N ASP A 59 -14.42 -4.15 -8.59
CA ASP A 59 -14.42 -4.79 -7.27
C ASP A 59 -14.50 -3.78 -6.12
N TRP A 60 -13.92 -2.59 -6.32
CA TRP A 60 -13.78 -1.56 -5.27
C TRP A 60 -14.55 -0.27 -5.56
N GLY A 61 -15.30 -0.18 -6.66
CA GLY A 61 -16.06 1.01 -7.04
C GLY A 61 -15.15 2.22 -7.32
N VAL A 62 -14.06 2.00 -8.04
CA VAL A 62 -13.04 3.02 -8.34
C VAL A 62 -13.04 3.33 -9.84
N ASP A 63 -13.42 4.55 -10.20
CA ASP A 63 -13.47 4.99 -11.61
C ASP A 63 -12.14 5.58 -12.10
N ARG A 64 -11.31 6.10 -11.18
CA ARG A 64 -10.02 6.72 -11.52
C ARG A 64 -8.93 5.66 -11.59
N LEU A 65 -8.69 5.19 -12.81
CA LEU A 65 -7.82 4.08 -13.13
C LEU A 65 -6.70 4.55 -14.06
N TYR A 66 -5.47 4.17 -13.74
CA TYR A 66 -4.26 4.63 -14.45
C TYR A 66 -3.36 3.44 -14.81
N ASP A 67 -2.76 3.46 -15.99
CA ASP A 67 -1.71 2.51 -16.36
C ASP A 67 -0.29 3.01 -16.00
N ASP A 68 -0.13 4.32 -15.76
CA ASP A 68 1.08 4.94 -15.19
C ASP A 68 0.84 5.49 -13.77
N TYR A 69 1.64 5.02 -12.82
CA TYR A 69 1.57 5.46 -11.43
C TYR A 69 2.00 6.92 -11.27
N LYS A 70 2.88 7.43 -12.14
CA LYS A 70 3.30 8.83 -12.08
C LYS A 70 2.15 9.75 -12.43
N GLU A 71 1.39 9.42 -13.47
CA GLU A 71 0.18 10.15 -13.82
C GLU A 71 -0.82 10.14 -12.66
N MET A 72 -1.08 8.96 -12.07
CA MET A 72 -1.95 8.86 -10.89
C MET A 72 -1.48 9.77 -9.75
N LEU A 73 -0.19 9.74 -9.40
CA LEU A 73 0.37 10.57 -8.32
C LEU A 73 0.32 12.08 -8.63
N HIS A 74 0.30 12.47 -9.91
CA HIS A 74 0.19 13.87 -10.33
C HIS A 74 -1.25 14.38 -10.34
N GLN A 75 -2.20 13.55 -10.79
CA GLN A 75 -3.61 13.92 -10.92
C GLN A 75 -4.36 13.84 -9.58
N GLU A 76 -3.97 12.88 -8.74
CA GLU A 76 -4.71 12.58 -7.51
C GLU A 76 -4.10 13.25 -6.28
N ASN A 77 -4.96 13.90 -5.49
CA ASN A 77 -4.58 14.39 -4.17
C ASN A 77 -4.75 13.28 -3.12
N LEU A 78 -3.72 12.45 -2.96
CA LEU A 78 -3.71 11.28 -2.07
C LEU A 78 -3.17 11.63 -0.67
N ASP A 79 -3.86 11.14 0.37
CA ASP A 79 -3.30 11.13 1.72
C ASP A 79 -2.29 9.97 1.90
N VAL A 80 -2.60 8.81 1.30
CA VAL A 80 -1.79 7.58 1.39
C VAL A 80 -1.57 6.98 0.01
N ALA A 81 -0.31 6.61 -0.30
CA ALA A 81 0.01 5.75 -1.43
C ALA A 81 0.28 4.31 -0.94
N CYS A 82 -0.49 3.35 -1.44
CA CYS A 82 -0.27 1.93 -1.20
C CYS A 82 0.49 1.32 -2.38
N ILE A 83 1.71 0.86 -2.16
CA ILE A 83 2.59 0.28 -3.18
C ILE A 83 2.64 -1.24 -2.97
N ALA A 84 1.96 -1.97 -3.86
CA ALA A 84 1.79 -3.42 -3.82
C ALA A 84 2.39 -4.10 -5.09
N THR A 85 3.47 -3.52 -5.61
CA THR A 85 4.14 -3.94 -6.86
C THR A 85 5.28 -4.92 -6.61
N TRP A 86 6.07 -5.20 -7.66
CA TRP A 86 7.31 -5.96 -7.54
C TRP A 86 8.40 -5.16 -6.81
N THR A 87 9.17 -5.82 -5.94
CA THR A 87 10.21 -5.23 -5.09
C THR A 87 11.18 -4.27 -5.80
N ARG A 88 11.55 -4.57 -7.05
CA ARG A 88 12.47 -3.76 -7.85
C ARG A 88 11.97 -2.32 -8.10
N LEU A 89 10.67 -2.08 -7.94
CA LEU A 89 10.01 -0.79 -8.17
C LEU A 89 9.73 -0.02 -6.88
N HIS A 90 9.89 -0.64 -5.71
CA HIS A 90 9.51 -0.02 -4.44
C HIS A 90 10.27 1.27 -4.19
N ALA A 91 11.59 1.26 -4.41
CA ALA A 91 12.42 2.44 -4.12
C ALA A 91 12.01 3.66 -4.96
N SER A 92 11.86 3.50 -6.27
CA SER A 92 11.45 4.59 -7.15
C SER A 92 10.03 5.06 -6.84
N MET A 93 9.06 4.15 -6.69
CA MET A 93 7.67 4.51 -6.43
C MET A 93 7.49 5.20 -5.07
N VAL A 94 8.19 4.75 -4.01
CA VAL A 94 8.17 5.38 -2.69
C VAL A 94 8.76 6.78 -2.77
N MET A 95 9.93 6.94 -3.39
CA MET A 95 10.59 8.24 -3.50
C MET A 95 9.79 9.21 -4.38
N ASP A 96 9.15 8.73 -5.44
CA ASP A 96 8.30 9.54 -6.32
C ASP A 96 7.03 10.01 -5.59
N ALA A 97 6.33 9.12 -4.89
CA ALA A 97 5.17 9.48 -4.07
C ALA A 97 5.52 10.51 -2.98
N ALA A 98 6.64 10.31 -2.27
CA ALA A 98 7.12 11.25 -1.28
C ALA A 98 7.55 12.60 -1.89
N ARG A 99 8.11 12.59 -3.11
CA ARG A 99 8.49 13.82 -3.83
C ARG A 99 7.27 14.63 -4.25
N LEU A 100 6.19 13.95 -4.66
CA LEU A 100 4.93 14.55 -5.10
C LEU A 100 3.98 14.92 -3.95
N GLY A 101 4.42 14.75 -2.70
CA GLY A 101 3.77 15.35 -1.53
C GLY A 101 2.84 14.42 -0.75
N VAL A 102 2.75 13.14 -1.13
CA VAL A 102 2.03 12.12 -0.36
C VAL A 102 2.63 12.02 1.05
N LYS A 103 1.78 12.10 2.08
CA LYS A 103 2.23 12.20 3.48
C LYS A 103 2.43 10.85 4.17
N ALA A 104 1.77 9.81 3.70
CA ALA A 104 1.97 8.44 4.19
C ALA A 104 2.10 7.44 3.04
N ILE A 105 3.02 6.51 3.17
CA ILE A 105 3.29 5.49 2.17
C ILE A 105 3.26 4.13 2.86
N PHE A 106 2.41 3.24 2.37
CA PHE A 106 2.33 1.85 2.78
C PHE A 106 2.89 0.99 1.65
N CYS A 107 4.03 0.35 1.87
CA CYS A 107 4.75 -0.39 0.84
C CYS A 107 4.85 -1.87 1.19
N GLU A 108 4.67 -2.73 0.20
CA GLU A 108 4.89 -4.16 0.36
C GLU A 108 6.35 -4.49 0.70
N LYS A 109 6.50 -5.65 1.33
CA LYS A 109 7.80 -6.27 1.58
C LYS A 109 8.21 -7.11 0.36
N PRO A 110 9.53 -7.37 0.17
CA PRO A 110 10.66 -6.71 0.80
C PRO A 110 10.73 -5.20 0.52
N ILE A 111 11.36 -4.42 1.40
CA ILE A 111 11.50 -2.96 1.21
C ILE A 111 12.22 -2.61 -0.10
N ALA A 112 13.28 -3.34 -0.42
CA ALA A 112 14.08 -3.18 -1.63
C ALA A 112 14.85 -4.48 -1.93
N LEU A 113 15.53 -4.55 -3.08
CA LEU A 113 16.36 -5.71 -3.47
C LEU A 113 17.70 -5.76 -2.72
N ASN A 114 18.17 -4.63 -2.20
CA ASN A 114 19.42 -4.54 -1.45
C ASN A 114 19.28 -3.53 -0.29
N PRO A 115 20.17 -3.60 0.72
CA PRO A 115 20.11 -2.69 1.86
C PRO A 115 20.34 -1.22 1.50
N HIS A 116 21.16 -0.94 0.50
CA HIS A 116 21.49 0.43 0.10
C HIS A 116 20.23 1.20 -0.34
N ASP A 117 19.43 0.62 -1.23
CA ASP A 117 18.18 1.20 -1.70
C ASP A 117 17.15 1.33 -0.57
N GLY A 118 17.05 0.31 0.30
CA GLY A 118 16.19 0.37 1.49
C GLY A 118 16.56 1.53 2.42
N HIS A 119 17.85 1.76 2.67
CA HIS A 119 18.32 2.90 3.45
C HIS A 119 18.05 4.24 2.77
N GLN A 120 18.23 4.31 1.45
CA GLN A 120 17.89 5.52 0.70
C GLN A 120 16.41 5.87 0.82
N MET A 121 15.51 4.88 0.67
CA MET A 121 14.06 5.07 0.82
C MET A 121 13.72 5.66 2.18
N VAL A 122 14.23 5.07 3.27
CA VAL A 122 13.96 5.53 4.64
C VAL A 122 14.47 6.96 4.84
N ARG A 123 15.72 7.24 4.45
CA ARG A 123 16.32 8.59 4.59
C ARG A 123 15.55 9.63 3.79
N PHE A 124 15.11 9.28 2.58
CA PHE A 124 14.36 10.19 1.73
C PHE A 124 12.99 10.53 2.33
N CYS A 125 12.24 9.53 2.79
CA CYS A 125 10.95 9.74 3.46
C CYS A 125 11.11 10.57 4.74
N GLN A 126 12.15 10.29 5.56
CA GLN A 126 12.46 11.10 6.74
C GLN A 126 12.73 12.56 6.39
N LYS A 127 13.58 12.83 5.39
CA LYS A 127 13.87 14.19 4.92
C LYS A 127 12.63 14.93 4.40
N LYS A 128 11.68 14.20 3.82
CA LYS A 128 10.42 14.75 3.31
C LYS A 128 9.30 14.81 4.36
N ASN A 129 9.56 14.36 5.59
CA ASN A 129 8.57 14.21 6.65
C ASN A 129 7.35 13.38 6.21
N VAL A 130 7.64 12.25 5.57
CA VAL A 130 6.66 11.27 5.06
C VAL A 130 6.73 10.01 5.91
N SER A 131 5.58 9.55 6.41
CA SER A 131 5.50 8.28 7.13
C SER A 131 5.63 7.12 6.16
N LEU A 132 6.69 6.31 6.30
CA LEU A 132 6.90 5.10 5.53
C LEU A 132 6.64 3.87 6.39
N ILE A 133 5.66 3.05 5.99
CA ILE A 133 5.35 1.77 6.63
C ILE A 133 5.62 0.66 5.61
N ILE A 134 6.44 -0.31 6.00
CA ILE A 134 6.63 -1.55 5.24
C ILE A 134 5.69 -2.61 5.79
N ASN A 135 5.02 -3.37 4.93
CA ASN A 135 4.03 -4.37 5.32
C ASN A 135 4.65 -5.59 6.04
N HIS A 136 5.01 -5.39 7.30
CA HIS A 136 5.34 -6.45 8.25
C HIS A 136 4.11 -6.74 9.13
N GLU A 137 2.97 -7.05 8.50
CA GLU A 137 1.65 -7.24 9.14
C GLU A 137 1.65 -8.17 10.36
N ARG A 138 2.49 -9.22 10.37
CA ARG A 138 2.59 -10.15 11.51
C ARG A 138 2.96 -9.46 12.83
N ARG A 139 3.60 -8.28 12.77
CA ARG A 139 3.84 -7.47 13.98
C ARG A 139 2.54 -7.00 14.62
N TRP A 140 1.42 -6.96 13.90
CA TRP A 140 0.12 -6.50 14.37
C TRP A 140 -0.87 -7.64 14.64
N ASP A 141 -0.50 -8.87 14.34
CA ASP A 141 -1.29 -10.05 14.65
C ASP A 141 -1.38 -10.26 16.18
N SER A 142 -2.58 -10.62 16.66
CA SER A 142 -2.87 -10.72 18.09
C SER A 142 -2.05 -11.81 18.79
N TYR A 143 -1.74 -12.91 18.11
CA TYR A 143 -0.90 -13.97 18.68
C TYR A 143 0.54 -13.51 18.84
N TYR A 144 1.09 -12.81 17.85
CA TYR A 144 2.43 -12.24 17.94
C TYR A 144 2.53 -11.15 18.99
N GLN A 145 1.51 -10.29 19.09
CA GLN A 145 1.42 -9.28 20.15
C GLN A 145 1.33 -9.93 21.54
N LYS A 146 0.55 -11.01 21.68
CA LYS A 146 0.44 -11.74 22.94
C LYS A 146 1.76 -12.43 23.32
N ALA A 147 2.42 -13.07 22.36
CA ALA A 147 3.74 -13.67 22.57
C ALA A 147 4.75 -12.62 23.04
N LYS A 148 4.78 -11.45 22.40
CA LYS A 148 5.61 -10.32 22.84
C LYS A 148 5.27 -9.87 24.27
N GLN A 149 3.99 -9.79 24.61
CA GLN A 149 3.55 -9.40 25.95
C GLN A 149 4.05 -10.38 27.00
N ILE A 150 3.88 -11.69 26.79
CA ILE A 150 4.32 -12.73 27.73
C ILE A 150 5.83 -12.65 27.94
N ILE A 151 6.61 -12.57 26.86
CA ILE A 151 8.07 -12.42 26.94
C ILE A 151 8.47 -11.17 27.74
N ALA A 152 7.72 -10.08 27.59
CA ALA A 152 8.00 -8.83 28.29
C ALA A 152 7.62 -8.85 29.78
N THR A 153 6.67 -9.69 30.19
CA THR A 153 6.19 -9.76 31.58
C THR A 153 6.81 -10.89 32.41
N GLY A 154 7.51 -11.83 31.77
CA GLY A 154 7.96 -13.09 32.40
C GLY A 154 6.83 -14.11 32.52
#